data_AF-A0ABD7HMY1-F1
#
_entry.id   AF-A0ABD7HMY1-F1
#
_cell.length_a   1.000
_cell.length_b   1.000
_cell.length_c   1.000
_cell.angle_alpha   90.00
_cell.angle_beta   90.00
_cell.angle_gamma   90.00
#
_symmetry.space_group_name_H-M   'P 1'
#
loop_
_entity.id
_entity.type
_entity.pdbx_description
1 polymer ?
#
loop_
_entity_poly.entity_id
_entity_poly.type
_entity_poly.pdbx_seq_one_letter_code
_entity_poly.pdbx_strand_id
1 'polypeptide(L)'
;MGVYGPHADAEALAVTDLQNLPTAPWEPRQADWQTSLDSWYVTARKTVTEKYTNMVRLDLDQLVTTDPACALAGTGRLATRILKEVVRQDSTADASRQSYLQLYITERTSLTGSYLAGLAAGGADINWRRWYRNEIGTWPSSHPGRRRCESEIASRTHERLPAYWTLGRG
;
A
#
# COMPACT_ATOMS: atom_id res chain seq x y z
N MET A 1 5.94 38.44 -6.05
CA MET A 1 6.23 38.14 -4.63
C MET A 1 6.31 36.63 -4.50
N GLY A 2 7.54 36.11 -4.41
CA GLY A 2 7.81 34.67 -4.42
C GLY A 2 7.61 34.05 -3.04
N VAL A 3 6.90 32.92 -3.00
CA VAL A 3 6.74 32.10 -1.81
C VAL A 3 8.02 31.28 -1.65
N TYR A 4 9.04 31.84 -1.01
CA TYR A 4 10.22 31.07 -0.58
C TYR A 4 9.97 30.55 0.83
N GLY A 5 9.70 29.25 0.92
CA GLY A 5 9.61 28.50 2.16
C GLY A 5 10.17 27.09 1.95
N PRO A 6 10.48 26.35 3.02
CA PRO A 6 11.09 25.02 2.97
C PRO A 6 10.30 23.98 2.14
N HIS A 7 9.02 24.23 1.87
CA HIS A 7 8.19 23.42 0.98
C HIS A 7 8.55 23.58 -0.50
N ALA A 8 8.97 24.77 -0.94
CA ALA A 8 9.36 25.02 -2.33
C ALA A 8 10.65 24.28 -2.70
N ASP A 9 11.59 24.18 -1.75
CA ASP A 9 12.83 23.43 -1.94
C ASP A 9 12.60 21.91 -1.95
N ALA A 10 11.68 21.41 -1.10
CA ALA A 10 11.31 20.00 -1.08
C ALA A 10 10.57 19.56 -2.35
N GLU A 11 9.67 20.39 -2.88
CA GLU A 11 8.99 20.15 -4.16
C GLU A 11 9.97 20.18 -5.33
N ALA A 12 10.88 21.16 -5.39
CA ALA A 12 11.89 21.26 -6.44
C ALA A 12 12.88 20.06 -6.43
N LEU A 13 13.27 19.60 -5.24
CA LEU A 13 14.07 18.39 -5.07
C LEU A 13 13.31 17.15 -5.54
N ALA A 14 12.04 16.99 -5.13
CA ALA A 14 11.20 15.86 -5.56
C ALA A 14 11.01 15.83 -7.08
N VAL A 15 10.82 16.99 -7.73
CA VAL A 15 10.74 17.08 -9.19
C VAL A 15 12.05 16.70 -9.86
N THR A 16 13.18 17.17 -9.32
CA THR A 16 14.52 16.83 -9.84
C THR A 16 14.81 15.34 -9.69
N ASP A 17 14.46 14.75 -8.54
CA ASP A 17 14.60 13.32 -8.30
C ASP A 17 13.75 12.51 -9.28
N LEU A 18 12.49 12.90 -9.49
CA LEU A 18 11.59 12.27 -10.47
C LEU A 18 12.14 12.34 -11.90
N GLN A 19 12.75 13.46 -12.29
CA GLN A 19 13.35 13.63 -13.61
C GLN A 19 14.60 12.78 -13.83
N ASN A 20 15.31 12.44 -12.75
CA ASN A 20 16.52 11.63 -12.79
C ASN A 20 16.26 10.13 -12.57
N LEU A 21 15.00 9.72 -12.34
CA LEU A 21 14.68 8.30 -12.21
C LEU A 21 14.93 7.58 -13.54
N PRO A 22 15.56 6.40 -13.52
CA PRO A 22 15.74 5.60 -14.72
C PRO A 22 14.36 5.19 -15.26
N THR A 23 14.18 5.34 -16.57
CA THR A 23 12.99 4.88 -17.28
C THR A 23 12.75 3.40 -17.02
N ALA A 24 11.58 3.05 -16.53
CA ALA A 24 11.24 1.68 -16.18
C ALA A 24 10.55 0.93 -17.34
N PRO A 25 10.67 -0.40 -17.44
CA PRO A 25 10.05 -1.18 -18.53
C PRO A 25 8.52 -1.10 -18.58
N TRP A 26 7.85 -0.75 -17.48
CA TRP A 26 6.41 -0.53 -17.46
C TRP A 26 5.99 0.81 -18.07
N GLU A 27 6.93 1.74 -18.29
CA GLU A 27 6.64 3.02 -18.91
C GLU A 27 6.31 2.88 -20.42
N PRO A 28 5.68 3.90 -21.03
CA PRO A 28 5.26 3.83 -22.41
C PRO A 28 6.40 3.48 -23.39
N ARG A 29 6.16 2.47 -24.23
CA ARG A 29 7.03 2.03 -25.35
C ARG A 29 8.42 1.52 -24.94
N GLN A 30 8.61 1.14 -23.69
CA GLN A 30 9.92 0.67 -23.20
C GLN A 30 10.13 -0.84 -23.36
N ALA A 31 9.05 -1.62 -23.39
CA ALA A 31 9.09 -3.07 -23.57
C ALA A 31 7.79 -3.59 -24.19
N ASP A 32 7.74 -4.89 -24.47
CA ASP A 32 6.49 -5.58 -24.80
C ASP A 32 5.53 -5.60 -23.60
N TRP A 33 4.24 -5.84 -23.85
CA TRP A 33 3.20 -5.77 -22.84
C TRP A 33 3.44 -6.70 -21.64
N GLN A 34 4.03 -7.87 -21.85
CA GLN A 34 4.23 -8.86 -20.79
C GLN A 34 5.37 -8.42 -19.89
N THR A 35 6.51 -8.03 -20.49
CA THR A 35 7.65 -7.46 -19.77
C THR A 35 7.26 -6.19 -19.01
N SER A 36 6.44 -5.33 -19.61
CA SER A 36 5.91 -4.14 -18.94
C SER A 36 5.00 -4.49 -17.76
N LEU A 37 4.11 -5.48 -17.92
CA LEU A 37 3.21 -5.93 -16.85
C LEU A 37 3.96 -6.55 -15.68
N ASP A 38 4.96 -7.41 -15.95
CA ASP A 38 5.82 -8.03 -14.95
C ASP A 38 6.61 -6.97 -14.17
N SER A 39 7.22 -6.03 -14.89
CA SER A 39 7.99 -4.93 -14.29
C SER A 39 7.11 -4.03 -13.42
N TRP A 40 5.91 -3.68 -13.90
CA TRP A 40 4.92 -2.93 -13.14
C TRP A 40 4.55 -3.65 -11.84
N TYR A 41 4.22 -4.94 -11.92
CA TYR A 41 3.76 -5.72 -10.77
C TYR A 41 4.86 -5.83 -9.70
N VAL A 42 6.09 -6.14 -10.10
CA VAL A 42 7.24 -6.23 -9.18
C VAL A 42 7.48 -4.89 -8.50
N THR A 43 7.49 -3.80 -9.26
CA THR A 43 7.70 -2.44 -8.73
C THR A 43 6.59 -2.07 -7.76
N ALA A 44 5.32 -2.24 -8.14
CA ALA A 44 4.17 -1.91 -7.29
C ALA A 44 4.16 -2.74 -5.99
N ARG A 45 4.47 -4.04 -6.06
CA ARG A 45 4.56 -4.92 -4.88
C ARG A 45 5.68 -4.49 -3.94
N LYS A 46 6.82 -4.07 -4.49
CA LYS A 46 7.94 -3.53 -3.72
C LYS A 46 7.53 -2.25 -3.02
N THR A 47 6.95 -1.28 -3.73
CA THR A 47 6.50 0.00 -3.15
C THR A 47 5.51 -0.18 -2.01
N VAL A 48 4.49 -1.05 -2.16
CA VAL A 48 3.53 -1.33 -1.08
C VAL A 48 4.21 -1.97 0.14
N THR A 49 5.19 -2.84 -0.10
CA THR A 49 5.97 -3.48 0.98
C THR A 49 6.87 -2.48 1.70
N GLU A 50 7.53 -1.58 0.98
CA GLU A 50 8.37 -0.52 1.55
C GLU A 50 7.52 0.47 2.36
N LYS A 51 6.37 0.89 1.82
CA LYS A 51 5.40 1.74 2.54
C LYS A 51 4.99 1.11 3.87
N TYR A 52 4.59 -0.16 3.85
CA TYR A 52 4.22 -0.88 5.08
C TYR A 52 5.41 -1.00 6.06
N THR A 53 6.60 -1.34 5.55
CA THR A 53 7.82 -1.47 6.37
C THR A 53 8.18 -0.15 7.04
N ASN A 54 8.10 0.98 6.33
CA ASN A 54 8.37 2.29 6.88
C ASN A 54 7.34 2.68 7.95
N MET A 55 6.06 2.38 7.73
CA MET A 55 5.03 2.60 8.75
C MET A 55 5.28 1.79 10.02
N VAL A 56 5.66 0.52 9.89
CA VAL A 56 6.00 -0.33 11.05
C VAL A 56 7.25 0.18 11.76
N ARG A 57 8.28 0.63 11.02
CA ARG A 57 9.48 1.22 11.63
C ARG A 57 9.16 2.44 12.46
N LEU A 58 8.37 3.38 11.92
CA LEU A 58 7.96 4.58 12.64
C LEU A 58 7.16 4.24 13.92
N ASP A 59 6.29 3.23 13.86
CA ASP A 59 5.55 2.76 15.04
C ASP A 59 6.46 2.11 16.09
N LEU A 60 7.43 1.30 15.67
CA LEU A 60 8.43 0.72 16.57
C LEU A 60 9.30 1.79 17.23
N ASP A 61 9.75 2.79 16.47
CA ASP A 61 10.53 3.91 17.01
C ASP A 61 9.72 4.71 18.05
N GLN A 62 8.41 4.88 17.82
CA GLN A 62 7.51 5.51 18.79
C GLN A 62 7.38 4.69 20.08
N LEU A 63 7.24 3.37 19.97
CA LEU A 63 7.17 2.46 21.13
C LEU A 63 8.44 2.52 21.98
N VAL A 64 9.62 2.57 21.35
CA VAL A 64 10.90 2.67 22.06
C VAL A 64 11.05 4.02 22.77
N THR A 65 10.57 5.10 22.15
CA THR A 65 10.77 6.47 22.65
C THR A 65 9.73 6.89 23.68
N THR A 66 8.52 6.31 23.62
CA THR A 66 7.35 6.82 24.35
C THR A 66 6.63 5.68 25.07
N ASP A 67 7.17 5.25 26.21
CA ASP A 67 6.40 4.41 27.14
C ASP A 67 5.63 5.33 28.12
N PRO A 68 4.31 5.53 27.93
CA PRO A 68 3.52 6.41 28.78
C PRO A 68 3.38 5.88 30.21
N ALA A 69 3.52 4.57 30.46
CA ALA A 69 3.52 4.01 31.81
C ALA A 69 4.83 4.33 32.53
N CYS A 70 5.98 4.21 31.85
CA CYS A 70 7.28 4.64 32.40
C CYS A 70 7.29 6.14 32.71
N ALA A 71 6.73 6.99 31.85
CA ALA A 71 6.65 8.43 32.09
C ALA A 71 5.81 8.81 33.32
N LEU A 72 4.89 7.94 33.76
CA LEU A 72 4.02 8.18 34.91
C LEU A 72 4.55 7.57 36.22
N ALA A 73 5.59 6.74 36.14
CA ALA A 73 6.24 6.06 37.27
C ALA A 73 6.99 7.08 38.16
N GLY A 74 6.26 7.72 39.07
CA GLY A 74 6.79 8.75 39.98
C GLY A 74 5.78 9.81 40.38
N THR A 75 4.62 9.85 39.71
CA THR A 75 3.60 10.90 39.94
C THR A 75 2.65 10.64 41.12
N GLY A 76 2.72 9.47 41.75
CA GLY A 76 1.80 9.05 42.82
C GLY A 76 0.33 8.88 42.40
N ARG A 77 0.00 9.11 41.13
CA ARG A 77 -1.38 9.01 40.56
C ARG A 77 -1.49 7.92 39.49
N LEU A 78 -0.57 6.96 39.52
CA LEU A 78 -0.34 5.98 38.47
C LEU A 78 -1.60 5.17 38.12
N ALA A 79 -2.29 4.61 39.12
CA ALA A 79 -3.47 3.78 38.88
C ALA A 79 -4.60 4.51 38.12
N THR A 80 -4.93 5.74 38.54
CA THR A 80 -5.99 6.54 37.90
C THR A 80 -5.62 6.99 36.49
N ARG A 81 -4.32 7.30 36.26
CA ARG A 81 -3.81 7.72 34.95
C ARG A 81 -3.68 6.55 33.99
N ILE A 82 -3.25 5.38 34.45
CA ILE A 82 -3.19 4.16 33.62
C ILE A 82 -4.56 3.85 33.04
N LEU A 83 -5.59 3.80 33.89
CA LEU A 83 -6.95 3.42 33.45
C LEU A 83 -7.58 4.43 32.48
N LYS A 84 -7.26 5.72 32.61
CA LYS A 84 -7.88 6.79 31.80
C LYS A 84 -7.08 7.16 30.55
N GLU A 85 -5.76 7.13 30.62
CA GLU A 85 -4.87 7.66 29.59
C GLU A 85 -4.12 6.54 28.87
N VAL A 86 -3.40 5.69 29.61
CA VAL A 86 -2.52 4.65 29.04
C VAL A 86 -3.32 3.58 28.29
N VAL A 87 -4.33 2.98 28.92
CA VAL A 87 -5.14 1.90 28.29
C VAL A 87 -5.79 2.37 26.98
N ARG A 88 -6.27 3.63 26.95
CA ARG A 88 -6.88 4.21 25.76
C ARG A 88 -5.83 4.47 24.66
N GLN A 89 -4.65 4.94 25.04
CA GLN A 89 -3.53 5.13 24.10
C GLN A 89 -3.09 3.80 23.49
N ASP A 90 -2.89 2.77 24.31
CA ASP A 90 -2.51 1.42 23.85
C ASP A 90 -3.56 0.86 22.89
N SER A 91 -4.85 0.94 23.28
CA SER A 91 -5.96 0.49 22.42
C SER A 91 -5.99 1.22 21.07
N THR A 92 -5.67 2.52 21.06
CA THR A 92 -5.64 3.34 19.84
C THR A 92 -4.44 2.97 18.97
N ALA A 93 -3.28 2.73 19.59
CA ALA A 93 -2.07 2.31 18.90
C ALA A 93 -2.25 0.92 18.27
N ASP A 94 -2.82 -0.03 19.01
CA ASP A 94 -3.12 -1.38 18.52
C ASP A 94 -4.12 -1.36 17.37
N ALA A 95 -5.18 -0.55 17.47
CA ALA A 95 -6.13 -0.35 16.38
C ALA A 95 -5.45 0.24 15.13
N SER A 96 -4.49 1.16 15.31
CA SER A 96 -3.74 1.77 14.20
C SER A 96 -2.82 0.75 13.52
N ARG A 97 -2.10 -0.06 14.30
CA ARG A 97 -1.25 -1.17 13.79
C ARG A 97 -2.06 -2.18 12.99
N GLN A 98 -3.19 -2.59 13.54
CA GLN A 98 -4.10 -3.52 12.88
C GLN A 98 -4.61 -2.94 11.55
N SER A 99 -4.92 -1.64 11.53
CA SER A 99 -5.35 -0.94 10.33
C SER A 99 -4.25 -0.92 9.25
N TYR A 100 -2.98 -0.70 9.63
CA TYR A 100 -1.86 -0.73 8.69
C TYR A 100 -1.65 -2.12 8.08
N LEU A 101 -1.72 -3.17 8.89
CA LEU A 101 -1.61 -4.54 8.40
C LEU A 101 -2.75 -4.88 7.42
N GLN A 102 -3.99 -4.54 7.77
CA GLN A 102 -5.14 -4.79 6.91
C GLN A 102 -5.07 -4.02 5.60
N LEU A 103 -4.59 -2.77 5.63
CA LEU A 103 -4.35 -1.98 4.42
C LEU A 103 -3.28 -2.64 3.54
N TYR A 104 -2.16 -3.07 4.12
CA TYR A 104 -1.10 -3.77 3.38
C TYR A 104 -1.61 -5.05 2.71
N ILE A 105 -2.37 -5.88 3.43
CA ILE A 105 -2.99 -7.10 2.89
C ILE A 105 -3.93 -6.75 1.73
N THR A 106 -4.75 -5.70 1.88
CA THR A 106 -5.67 -5.23 0.84
C THR A 106 -4.92 -4.80 -0.41
N GLU A 107 -3.97 -3.87 -0.28
CA GLU A 107 -3.20 -3.30 -1.40
C GLU A 107 -2.42 -4.38 -2.14
N ARG A 108 -1.71 -5.26 -1.40
CA ARG A 108 -0.98 -6.39 -1.99
C ARG A 108 -1.91 -7.28 -2.83
N THR A 109 -3.04 -7.65 -2.27
CA THR A 109 -3.94 -8.62 -2.90
C THR A 109 -4.61 -8.03 -4.13
N SER A 110 -4.98 -6.75 -4.07
CA SER A 110 -5.48 -5.99 -5.22
C SER A 110 -4.46 -5.89 -6.35
N LEU A 111 -3.18 -5.65 -6.03
CA LEU A 111 -2.10 -5.67 -7.02
C LEU A 111 -1.94 -7.03 -7.69
N THR A 112 -1.96 -8.13 -6.92
CA THR A 112 -1.88 -9.48 -7.50
C THR A 112 -3.12 -9.80 -8.34
N GLY A 113 -4.33 -9.41 -7.90
CA GLY A 113 -5.55 -9.56 -8.70
C GLY A 113 -5.47 -8.79 -10.02
N SER A 114 -4.92 -7.58 -9.98
CA SER A 114 -4.70 -6.75 -11.18
C SER A 114 -3.69 -7.37 -12.14
N TYR A 115 -2.59 -7.91 -11.63
CA TYR A 115 -1.57 -8.59 -12.43
C TYR A 115 -2.15 -9.82 -13.16
N LEU A 116 -2.87 -10.67 -12.43
CA LEU A 116 -3.52 -11.85 -13.01
C LEU A 116 -4.61 -11.47 -14.03
N ALA A 117 -5.34 -10.38 -13.79
CA ALA A 117 -6.30 -9.83 -14.76
C ALA A 117 -5.61 -9.32 -16.03
N GLY A 118 -4.45 -8.67 -15.89
CA GLY A 118 -3.61 -8.25 -17.01
C GLY A 118 -3.11 -9.43 -17.86
N LEU A 119 -2.63 -10.50 -17.21
CA LEU A 119 -2.23 -11.73 -17.91
C LEU A 119 -3.40 -12.37 -18.66
N ALA A 120 -4.58 -12.44 -18.03
CA ALA A 120 -5.79 -12.95 -18.69
C ALA A 120 -6.19 -12.09 -19.89
N ALA A 121 -6.11 -10.76 -19.77
CA ALA A 121 -6.34 -9.84 -20.89
C ALA A 121 -5.30 -9.97 -22.02
N GLY A 122 -4.07 -10.36 -21.68
CA GLY A 122 -3.01 -10.68 -22.63
C GLY A 122 -3.22 -11.99 -23.41
N GLY A 123 -4.11 -12.86 -22.92
CA GLY A 123 -4.47 -14.15 -23.53
C GLY A 123 -4.12 -15.39 -22.70
N ALA A 124 -3.61 -15.22 -21.47
CA ALA A 124 -3.33 -16.35 -20.59
C ALA A 124 -4.63 -16.99 -20.06
N ASP A 125 -4.67 -18.32 -19.96
CA ASP A 125 -5.79 -19.06 -19.37
C ASP A 125 -5.74 -18.98 -17.83
N ILE A 126 -6.14 -17.83 -17.28
CA ILE A 126 -6.10 -17.53 -15.85
C ILE A 126 -7.47 -17.03 -15.40
N ASN A 127 -8.10 -17.77 -14.49
CA ASN A 127 -9.32 -17.32 -13.83
C ASN A 127 -8.99 -16.41 -12.63
N TRP A 128 -8.53 -15.19 -12.93
CA TRP A 128 -8.11 -14.21 -11.94
C TRP A 128 -9.23 -13.85 -10.95
N ARG A 129 -10.49 -13.82 -11.39
CA ARG A 129 -11.64 -13.56 -10.52
C ARG A 129 -11.85 -14.65 -9.49
N ARG A 130 -11.72 -15.92 -9.89
CA ARG A 130 -11.84 -17.05 -8.96
C ARG A 130 -10.71 -17.01 -7.95
N TRP A 131 -9.48 -16.77 -8.39
CA TRP A 131 -8.34 -16.58 -7.49
C TRP A 131 -8.62 -15.45 -6.49
N TYR A 132 -9.04 -14.27 -6.99
CA TYR A 132 -9.22 -13.09 -6.15
C TYR A 132 -10.36 -13.30 -5.13
N ARG A 133 -11.48 -13.91 -5.53
CA ARG A 133 -12.58 -14.27 -4.61
C ARG A 133 -12.16 -15.28 -3.55
N ASN A 134 -11.36 -16.28 -3.92
CA ASN A 134 -10.87 -17.27 -2.97
C ASN A 134 -9.96 -16.62 -1.94
N GLU A 135 -9.04 -15.76 -2.39
CA GLU A 135 -8.09 -15.07 -1.53
C GLU A 135 -8.79 -14.18 -0.50
N ILE A 136 -9.68 -13.28 -0.95
CA ILE A 136 -10.47 -12.42 -0.03
C ILE A 136 -11.45 -13.23 0.83
N GLY A 137 -11.84 -14.43 0.37
CA GLY A 137 -12.70 -15.34 1.10
C GLY A 137 -12.07 -15.84 2.40
N THR A 138 -10.73 -15.89 2.47
CA THR A 138 -9.98 -16.28 3.68
C THR A 138 -9.93 -15.18 4.75
N TRP A 139 -10.25 -13.94 4.39
CA TRP A 139 -10.17 -12.83 5.33
C TRP A 139 -11.34 -12.85 6.33
N PRO A 140 -11.14 -12.31 7.55
CA PRO A 140 -12.24 -12.06 8.47
C PRO A 140 -13.37 -11.29 7.79
N SER A 141 -14.61 -11.58 8.17
CA SER A 141 -15.80 -10.88 7.64
C SER A 141 -15.77 -9.37 7.94
N SER A 142 -15.10 -8.97 9.02
CA SER A 142 -14.89 -7.59 9.44
C SER A 142 -13.73 -6.88 8.71
N HIS A 143 -13.02 -7.55 7.79
CA HIS A 143 -11.87 -6.96 7.14
C HIS A 143 -12.27 -5.74 6.27
N PRO A 144 -11.73 -4.54 6.54
CA PRO A 144 -12.23 -3.29 5.94
C PRO A 144 -12.03 -3.23 4.42
N GLY A 145 -10.98 -3.86 3.90
CA GLY A 145 -10.69 -3.90 2.47
C GLY A 145 -11.58 -4.84 1.65
N ARG A 146 -12.36 -5.72 2.29
CA ARG A 146 -13.07 -6.79 1.59
C ARG A 146 -14.06 -6.27 0.56
N ARG A 147 -14.94 -5.34 0.95
CA ARG A 147 -15.95 -4.74 0.05
C ARG A 147 -15.31 -4.02 -1.14
N ARG A 148 -14.18 -3.35 -0.91
CA ARG A 148 -13.42 -2.69 -1.98
C ARG A 148 -12.95 -3.72 -3.00
N CYS A 149 -12.30 -4.80 -2.56
CA CYS A 149 -11.81 -5.87 -3.44
C CYS A 149 -12.96 -6.57 -4.19
N GLU A 150 -14.10 -6.80 -3.53
CA GLU A 150 -15.31 -7.35 -4.19
C GLU A 150 -15.82 -6.43 -5.31
N SER A 151 -15.80 -5.11 -5.08
CA SER A 151 -16.14 -4.12 -6.11
C SER A 151 -15.15 -4.11 -7.28
N GLU A 152 -13.85 -4.23 -7.00
CA GLU A 152 -12.79 -4.31 -8.02
C GLU A 152 -12.98 -5.53 -8.95
N ILE A 153 -13.39 -6.68 -8.39
CA ILE A 153 -13.71 -7.89 -9.15
C ILE A 153 -14.90 -7.65 -10.10
N ALA A 154 -15.89 -6.87 -9.65
CA ALA A 154 -17.10 -6.57 -10.40
C ALA A 154 -16.89 -5.52 -11.51
N SER A 155 -16.08 -4.48 -11.27
CA SER A 155 -15.97 -3.32 -12.15
C SER A 155 -15.25 -3.58 -13.49
N ARG A 156 -14.62 -4.75 -13.67
CA ARG A 156 -13.81 -5.13 -14.85
C ARG A 156 -12.66 -4.17 -15.18
N THR A 157 -12.37 -3.19 -14.32
CA THR A 157 -11.36 -2.15 -14.56
C THR A 157 -9.95 -2.74 -14.72
N HIS A 158 -9.68 -3.86 -14.04
CA HIS A 158 -8.42 -4.57 -14.07
C HIS A 158 -8.21 -5.42 -15.34
N GLU A 159 -9.23 -5.61 -16.18
CA GLU A 159 -9.16 -6.46 -17.38
C GLU A 159 -8.65 -5.72 -18.62
N ARG A 160 -7.92 -4.62 -18.44
CA ARG A 160 -7.43 -3.79 -19.53
C ARG A 160 -5.97 -3.49 -19.32
N LEU A 161 -5.15 -3.94 -20.27
CA LEU A 161 -3.80 -3.44 -20.41
C LEU A 161 -3.88 -2.01 -20.96
N PRO A 162 -3.05 -1.07 -20.46
CA PRO A 162 -2.87 0.24 -21.05
C PRO A 162 -2.68 0.15 -22.57
N ALA A 163 -3.31 1.06 -23.32
CA ALA A 163 -3.25 1.06 -24.78
C ALA A 163 -1.80 1.10 -25.29
N TYR A 164 -0.91 1.84 -24.63
CA TYR A 164 0.50 1.94 -25.01
C TYR A 164 1.33 0.68 -24.76
N TRP A 165 0.84 -0.30 -24.00
CA TRP A 165 1.45 -1.63 -23.93
C TRP A 165 1.00 -2.51 -25.11
N THR A 166 -0.16 -2.22 -25.71
CA THR A 166 -0.74 -3.03 -26.79
C THR A 166 -0.57 -2.39 -28.18
N LEU A 167 -0.18 -1.12 -28.25
CA LEU A 167 0.21 -0.40 -29.47
C LEU A 167 1.54 -0.97 -29.99
N GLY A 168 1.43 -1.90 -30.92
CA GLY A 168 2.49 -2.81 -31.37
C GLY A 168 1.94 -4.17 -31.79
N ARG A 169 0.69 -4.49 -31.39
CA ARG A 169 -0.18 -5.46 -32.08
C ARG A 169 -0.76 -4.80 -33.33
N GLY A 170 0.05 -4.69 -34.38
CA GLY A 170 -0.29 -4.15 -35.69
C GLY A 170 0.93 -4.20 -36.60
#